data_AF-A0A7J6UN03-F1
#
_entry.id   AF-A0A7J6UN03-F1
#
_cell.length_a   1.000
_cell.length_b   1.000
_cell.length_c   1.000
_cell.angle_alpha   90.00
_cell.angle_beta   90.00
_cell.angle_gamma   90.00
#
_symmetry.space_group_name_H-M   'P 1'
#
loop_
_entity.id
_entity.type
_entity.pdbx_description
1 polymer ?
#
loop_
_entity_poly.entity_id
_entity_poly.type
_entity_poly.pdbx_seq_one_letter_code
_entity_poly.pdbx_strand_id
1 'polypeptide(L)'
;MSAVRLIRSGSSYFTTALLPGAILLVYLTSGRLKKGESLELKHAERKMTASDIGVMHPNLTPTEFLHRGQLGYISCNRNQDIRGLRVGDTISRIGEAVEVFPGFEPARSMVYAGVFPVTTGDSERLDPAINRLSLSDSSLEYKKVISQALGTGFRCGFLGLLHMDVVKQRLKAEHDVDVILTTPTVPYTFTPLNQRSDGATKEIVVDSVDEWPKNPLGTWKEPIVEGTFVSPVAYASDITQLCYSRRG
;
A
#
# COMPACT_ATOMS: atom_id res chain seq x y z
N MET A 1 -27.37 -12.29 14.62
CA MET A 1 -26.89 -11.47 13.49
C MET A 1 -25.62 -10.78 13.94
N SER A 2 -24.48 -11.39 13.65
CA SER A 2 -23.21 -11.07 14.27
C SER A 2 -22.29 -10.43 13.24
N ALA A 3 -22.77 -9.40 12.55
CA ALA A 3 -21.87 -8.49 11.87
C ALA A 3 -20.91 -7.98 12.93
N VAL A 4 -19.62 -7.95 12.69
CA VAL A 4 -18.68 -7.16 13.48
C VAL A 4 -18.87 -5.70 12.87
N ARG A 5 -18.14 -4.63 13.12
CA ARG A 5 -18.24 -3.26 12.46
C ARG A 5 -17.22 -2.44 13.26
N LEU A 6 -16.87 -1.24 12.85
CA LEU A 6 -15.68 -0.52 13.34
C LEU A 6 -15.76 0.88 12.83
N ILE A 7 -15.13 1.76 13.57
CA ILE A 7 -15.37 3.18 13.46
C ILE A 7 -14.02 3.83 13.25
N ARG A 8 -13.89 4.56 12.14
CA ARG A 8 -13.69 6.00 12.29
C ARG A 8 -14.75 6.67 11.43
N SER A 9 -15.80 7.15 12.11
CA SER A 9 -17.03 7.70 11.52
C SER A 9 -17.67 6.79 10.46
N GLY A 10 -18.64 6.00 10.89
CA GLY A 10 -19.46 5.24 9.96
C GLY A 10 -18.71 4.06 9.37
N SER A 11 -18.54 3.02 10.21
CA SER A 11 -18.60 1.63 9.76
C SER A 11 -17.39 1.21 8.84
N SER A 12 -16.37 0.43 9.25
CA SER A 12 -15.18 -0.01 8.42
C SER A 12 -14.14 -0.86 9.15
N TYR A 13 -13.69 -2.05 8.65
CA TYR A 13 -12.78 -2.97 9.42
C TYR A 13 -11.31 -2.62 9.33
N PHE A 14 -10.85 -1.75 10.21
CA PHE A 14 -9.43 -1.50 10.39
C PHE A 14 -8.70 -2.74 10.90
N THR A 15 -7.88 -3.28 10.00
CA THR A 15 -6.62 -3.98 10.28
C THR A 15 -5.54 -2.93 10.49
N THR A 16 -4.89 -2.88 11.66
CA THR A 16 -3.67 -2.09 11.83
C THR A 16 -2.49 -3.05 12.03
N ALA A 17 -1.40 -2.82 11.29
CA ALA A 17 -0.08 -3.46 11.39
C ALA A 17 -0.02 -4.99 11.21
N LEU A 18 0.57 -5.43 10.10
CA LEU A 18 1.12 -6.78 9.96
C LEU A 18 2.36 -6.91 10.84
N LEU A 19 2.18 -7.39 12.08
CA LEU A 19 3.32 -7.78 12.92
C LEU A 19 3.95 -9.07 12.36
N PRO A 20 5.23 -9.37 12.70
CA PRO A 20 5.88 -10.61 12.30
C PRO A 20 5.04 -11.83 12.74
N GLY A 21 4.33 -12.46 11.79
CA GLY A 21 3.42 -13.58 12.07
C GLY A 21 1.94 -13.42 11.72
N ALA A 22 1.55 -12.55 10.77
CA ALA A 22 0.15 -12.42 10.29
C ALA A 22 -0.85 -12.04 11.40
N ILE A 23 -0.49 -11.07 12.23
CA ILE A 23 -1.40 -10.55 13.25
C ILE A 23 -2.19 -9.39 12.64
N LEU A 24 -3.51 -9.42 12.79
CA LEU A 24 -4.44 -8.40 12.35
C LEU A 24 -5.00 -7.70 13.59
N LEU A 25 -4.74 -6.41 13.79
CA LEU A 25 -5.45 -5.65 14.82
C LEU A 25 -6.86 -5.36 14.34
N VAL A 26 -7.89 -5.75 15.10
CA VAL A 26 -9.30 -5.60 14.73
C VAL A 26 -10.05 -4.87 15.83
N TYR A 27 -11.14 -4.22 15.44
CA TYR A 27 -12.14 -3.71 16.38
C TYR A 27 -13.48 -4.39 16.11
N LEU A 28 -14.16 -4.78 17.18
CA LEU A 28 -15.50 -5.33 17.11
C LEU A 28 -16.53 -4.24 17.32
N THR A 29 -17.65 -4.25 16.64
CA THR A 29 -18.82 -3.41 17.03
C THR A 29 -20.13 -4.17 17.05
N SER A 30 -20.16 -5.39 16.58
CA SER A 30 -21.35 -6.21 16.69
C SER A 30 -20.93 -7.66 16.70
N GLY A 31 -21.83 -8.52 17.16
CA GLY A 31 -21.50 -9.92 17.37
C GLY A 31 -20.44 -10.16 18.44
N ARG A 32 -19.87 -11.37 18.35
CA ARG A 32 -18.76 -11.88 19.13
C ARG A 32 -17.89 -12.69 18.20
N LEU A 33 -16.58 -12.61 18.38
CA LEU A 33 -15.63 -13.45 17.67
C LEU A 33 -15.08 -14.49 18.64
N LYS A 34 -15.12 -15.77 18.25
CA LYS A 34 -14.54 -16.87 19.04
C LYS A 34 -13.23 -17.34 18.42
N LYS A 35 -12.30 -17.78 19.27
CA LYS A 35 -11.10 -18.49 18.82
C LYS A 35 -11.45 -19.73 17.97
N GLY A 36 -10.74 -19.94 16.86
CA GLY A 36 -10.92 -21.05 15.93
C GLY A 36 -12.02 -20.86 14.89
N GLU A 37 -12.64 -19.67 14.83
CA GLU A 37 -13.74 -19.40 13.93
C GLU A 37 -13.27 -19.10 12.50
N SER A 38 -14.04 -19.59 11.51
CA SER A 38 -13.75 -19.35 10.09
C SER A 38 -14.39 -18.04 9.63
N LEU A 39 -13.55 -17.19 9.04
CA LEU A 39 -13.89 -15.83 8.64
C LEU A 39 -13.64 -15.64 7.14
N GLU A 40 -14.23 -14.60 6.59
CA GLU A 40 -14.11 -14.20 5.20
C GLU A 40 -13.86 -12.70 5.11
N LEU A 41 -12.85 -12.33 4.31
CA LEU A 41 -12.61 -10.97 3.88
C LEU A 41 -13.52 -10.67 2.70
N LYS A 42 -14.30 -9.60 2.80
CA LYS A 42 -15.30 -9.26 1.77
C LYS A 42 -14.69 -8.57 0.56
N HIS A 43 -13.66 -7.73 0.72
CA HIS A 43 -13.06 -7.07 -0.43
C HIS A 43 -12.06 -7.99 -1.15
N ALA A 44 -11.27 -8.77 -0.41
CA ALA A 44 -10.33 -9.74 -0.98
C ALA A 44 -10.98 -11.09 -1.36
N GLU A 45 -12.25 -11.32 -1.03
CA GLU A 45 -12.99 -12.58 -1.22
C GLU A 45 -12.23 -13.82 -0.70
N ARG A 46 -11.51 -13.65 0.41
CA ARG A 46 -10.56 -14.65 0.91
C ARG A 46 -11.00 -15.19 2.26
N LYS A 47 -10.96 -16.52 2.40
CA LYS A 47 -11.29 -17.21 3.64
C LYS A 47 -10.07 -17.32 4.55
N MET A 48 -10.26 -17.09 5.84
CA MET A 48 -9.23 -17.21 6.86
C MET A 48 -9.79 -17.93 8.11
N THR A 49 -8.89 -18.37 8.98
CA THR A 49 -9.28 -18.97 10.27
C THR A 49 -8.56 -18.23 11.37
N ALA A 50 -9.31 -17.77 12.38
CA ALA A 50 -8.75 -17.10 13.55
C ALA A 50 -8.09 -18.15 14.46
N SER A 51 -6.78 -18.34 14.33
CA SER A 51 -6.04 -19.35 15.12
C SER A 51 -5.94 -18.93 16.58
N ASP A 52 -5.69 -17.65 16.82
CA ASP A 52 -5.67 -17.04 18.14
C ASP A 52 -6.33 -15.65 18.10
N ILE A 53 -7.00 -15.27 19.18
CA ILE A 53 -7.58 -13.94 19.33
C ILE A 53 -7.26 -13.41 20.72
N GLY A 54 -7.20 -12.09 20.86
CA GLY A 54 -6.85 -11.49 22.14
C GLY A 54 -7.01 -9.99 22.18
N VAL A 55 -6.66 -9.41 23.32
CA VAL A 55 -6.54 -7.96 23.49
C VAL A 55 -5.07 -7.59 23.69
N MET A 56 -4.70 -6.38 23.26
CA MET A 56 -3.34 -5.89 23.41
C MET A 56 -3.26 -4.95 24.62
N HIS A 57 -2.54 -5.35 25.66
CA HIS A 57 -2.36 -4.56 26.88
C HIS A 57 -1.06 -4.90 27.62
N PRO A 58 0.01 -4.10 27.47
CA PRO A 58 0.62 -3.70 26.20
C PRO A 58 1.09 -4.90 25.35
N ASN A 59 1.23 -6.07 25.96
CA ASN A 59 1.56 -7.33 25.29
C ASN A 59 0.28 -8.03 24.79
N LEU A 60 0.45 -8.98 23.87
CA LEU A 60 -0.63 -9.82 23.35
C LEU A 60 -1.15 -10.73 24.47
N THR A 61 -2.40 -10.49 24.89
CA THR A 61 -3.07 -11.31 25.90
C THR A 61 -4.18 -12.12 25.21
N PRO A 62 -4.03 -13.45 25.05
CA PRO A 62 -5.01 -14.27 24.38
C PRO A 62 -6.32 -14.34 25.19
N THR A 63 -7.44 -14.31 24.49
CA THR A 63 -8.79 -14.38 25.07
C THR A 63 -9.64 -15.39 24.30
N GLU A 64 -10.62 -16.01 24.93
CA GLU A 64 -11.51 -16.95 24.23
C GLU A 64 -12.52 -16.26 23.31
N PHE A 65 -12.93 -15.05 23.69
CA PHE A 65 -13.95 -14.26 22.98
C PHE A 65 -13.54 -12.79 22.91
N LEU A 66 -13.72 -12.20 21.74
CA LEU A 66 -13.80 -10.75 21.59
C LEU A 66 -15.26 -10.33 21.50
N HIS A 67 -15.62 -9.31 22.27
CA HIS A 67 -16.97 -8.75 22.35
C HIS A 67 -17.09 -7.45 21.58
N ARG A 68 -18.33 -7.10 21.23
CA ARG A 68 -18.70 -5.80 20.69
C ARG A 68 -18.05 -4.65 21.47
N GLY A 69 -17.45 -3.72 20.74
CA GLY A 69 -16.80 -2.52 21.29
C GLY A 69 -15.35 -2.72 21.68
N GLN A 70 -14.82 -3.94 21.61
CA GLN A 70 -13.43 -4.22 21.97
C GLN A 70 -12.49 -4.09 20.77
N LEU A 71 -11.30 -3.55 21.04
CA LEU A 71 -10.16 -3.58 20.14
C LEU A 71 -9.26 -4.75 20.54
N GLY A 72 -8.93 -5.60 19.59
CA GLY A 72 -8.18 -6.83 19.81
C GLY A 72 -7.29 -7.17 18.63
N TYR A 73 -6.72 -8.37 18.66
CA TYR A 73 -5.95 -8.93 17.57
C TYR A 73 -6.51 -10.29 17.15
N ILE A 74 -6.29 -10.63 15.88
CA ILE A 74 -6.50 -11.96 15.31
C ILE A 74 -5.15 -12.43 14.77
N SER A 75 -4.67 -13.56 15.24
CA SER A 75 -3.57 -14.28 14.60
C SER A 75 -4.15 -15.22 13.56
N CYS A 76 -3.59 -15.20 12.35
CA CYS A 76 -3.89 -16.19 11.31
C CYS A 76 -2.88 -17.34 11.35
N ASN A 77 -3.22 -18.47 10.72
CA ASN A 77 -2.28 -19.58 10.57
C ASN A 77 -1.11 -19.19 9.64
N ARG A 78 0.10 -19.62 9.99
CA ARG A 78 1.36 -19.32 9.29
C ARG A 78 1.39 -19.70 7.81
N ASN A 79 0.52 -20.61 7.38
CA ASN A 79 0.42 -21.10 5.99
C ASN A 79 -0.60 -20.33 5.14
N GLN A 80 -1.33 -19.36 5.72
CA GLN A 80 -2.21 -18.50 4.94
C GLN A 80 -1.38 -17.34 4.39
N ASP A 81 -1.33 -17.26 3.07
CA ASP A 81 -0.64 -16.18 2.38
C ASP A 81 -1.34 -14.84 2.67
N ILE A 82 -0.58 -13.95 3.30
CA ILE A 82 -1.03 -12.66 3.80
C ILE A 82 -1.11 -11.63 2.66
N ARG A 83 -0.50 -11.95 1.51
CA ARG A 83 -0.49 -11.06 0.35
C ARG A 83 -1.93 -10.81 -0.11
N GLY A 84 -2.30 -9.53 -0.15
CA GLY A 84 -3.65 -9.09 -0.51
C GLY A 84 -4.55 -8.72 0.68
N LEU A 85 -4.11 -8.97 1.93
CA LEU A 85 -4.70 -8.29 3.08
C LEU A 85 -4.36 -6.81 3.02
N ARG A 86 -5.39 -5.97 3.10
CA ARG A 86 -5.23 -4.52 3.06
C ARG A 86 -5.84 -3.88 4.30
N VAL A 87 -5.20 -2.83 4.77
CA VAL A 87 -5.67 -2.02 5.90
C VAL A 87 -7.03 -1.42 5.53
N GLY A 88 -8.10 -1.82 6.22
CA GLY A 88 -9.46 -1.31 5.98
C GLY A 88 -10.43 -2.32 5.36
N ASP A 89 -9.99 -3.54 5.03
CA ASP A 89 -10.87 -4.62 4.52
C ASP A 89 -11.85 -5.13 5.58
N THR A 90 -13.05 -5.54 5.18
CA THR A 90 -14.15 -6.00 6.02
C THR A 90 -14.10 -7.51 6.29
N ILE A 91 -14.12 -7.90 7.56
CA ILE A 91 -14.12 -9.31 8.00
C ILE A 91 -15.52 -9.71 8.49
N SER A 92 -16.05 -10.82 7.98
CA SER A 92 -17.30 -11.43 8.47
C SER A 92 -17.16 -12.93 8.70
N ARG A 93 -18.18 -13.54 9.32
CA ARG A 93 -18.33 -14.99 9.28
C ARG A 93 -18.69 -15.45 7.86
N ILE A 94 -18.23 -16.63 7.46
CA ILE A 94 -18.56 -17.24 6.17
C ILE A 94 -20.08 -17.40 6.06
N GLY A 95 -20.65 -16.93 4.93
CA GLY A 95 -22.08 -17.04 4.65
C GLY A 95 -22.96 -15.94 5.24
N GLU A 96 -22.40 -15.03 6.05
CA GLU A 96 -23.11 -13.81 6.45
C GLU A 96 -22.96 -12.73 5.37
N ALA A 97 -24.09 -12.18 4.91
CA ALA A 97 -24.12 -11.00 4.06
C ALA A 97 -23.94 -9.77 4.95
N VAL A 98 -22.79 -9.11 4.79
CA VAL A 98 -22.46 -7.88 5.52
C VAL A 98 -22.17 -6.81 4.47
N GLU A 99 -22.71 -5.62 4.70
CA GLU A 99 -22.44 -4.45 3.86
C GLU A 99 -20.95 -4.10 3.96
N VAL A 100 -20.26 -4.13 2.81
CA VAL A 100 -18.85 -3.74 2.71
C VAL A 100 -18.76 -2.24 2.83
N PHE A 101 -17.74 -1.76 3.52
CA PHE A 101 -17.66 -0.35 3.77
C PHE A 101 -17.21 0.48 2.58
N PRO A 102 -17.96 1.57 2.27
CA PRO A 102 -17.60 2.46 1.19
C PRO A 102 -16.37 3.28 1.61
N GLY A 103 -15.44 3.47 0.68
CA GLY A 103 -14.26 4.31 0.89
C GLY A 103 -12.94 3.54 1.03
N PHE A 104 -12.95 2.21 0.85
CA PHE A 104 -11.70 1.49 0.69
C PHE A 104 -11.16 1.67 -0.74
N GLU A 105 -10.21 2.59 -0.90
CA GLU A 105 -9.37 2.64 -2.09
C GLU A 105 -8.04 1.94 -1.81
N PRO A 106 -7.54 1.09 -2.73
CA PRO A 106 -6.21 0.53 -2.59
C PRO A 106 -5.19 1.66 -2.49
N ALA A 107 -4.16 1.46 -1.67
CA ALA A 107 -2.97 2.31 -1.67
C ALA A 107 -2.46 2.39 -3.11
N ARG A 108 -2.47 3.59 -3.70
CA ARG A 108 -1.95 3.85 -5.04
C ARG A 108 -0.58 4.49 -4.91
N SER A 109 0.41 3.92 -5.59
CA SER A 109 1.72 4.52 -5.74
C SER A 109 1.61 5.84 -6.52
N MET A 110 2.06 6.92 -5.90
CA MET A 110 2.07 8.26 -6.52
C MET A 110 3.43 8.60 -7.12
N VAL A 111 4.48 7.97 -6.61
CA VAL A 111 5.87 8.23 -7.01
C VAL A 111 6.56 6.91 -7.31
N TYR A 112 7.31 6.85 -8.40
CA TYR A 112 8.07 5.69 -8.80
C TYR A 112 9.56 6.02 -8.93
N ALA A 113 10.42 5.17 -8.37
CA ALA A 113 11.87 5.29 -8.47
C ALA A 113 12.51 3.93 -8.76
N GLY A 114 13.64 3.93 -9.46
CA GLY A 114 14.50 2.75 -9.59
C GLY A 114 15.37 2.61 -8.34
N VAL A 115 15.42 1.40 -7.78
CA VAL A 115 16.20 1.00 -6.62
C VAL A 115 17.24 0.00 -7.08
N PHE A 116 18.51 0.39 -7.00
CA PHE A 116 19.63 -0.42 -7.44
C PHE A 116 20.63 -0.58 -6.30
N PRO A 117 21.28 -1.75 -6.14
CA PRO A 117 22.29 -1.93 -5.11
C PRO A 117 23.54 -1.09 -5.45
N VAL A 118 24.22 -0.56 -4.43
CA VAL A 118 25.51 0.14 -4.63
C VAL A 118 26.60 -0.84 -5.07
N THR A 119 26.61 -2.04 -4.48
CA THR A 119 27.58 -3.10 -4.78
C THR A 119 26.92 -4.21 -5.58
N THR A 120 27.57 -4.72 -6.62
CA THR A 120 27.06 -5.82 -7.44
C THR A 120 26.77 -7.11 -6.64
N GLY A 121 27.51 -7.36 -5.56
CA GLY A 121 27.29 -8.48 -4.64
C GLY A 121 26.01 -8.38 -3.80
N ASP A 122 25.44 -7.20 -3.63
CA ASP A 122 24.21 -6.99 -2.85
C ASP A 122 22.93 -7.22 -3.68
N SER A 123 23.06 -7.45 -4.98
CA SER A 123 21.92 -7.73 -5.86
C SER A 123 21.13 -8.98 -5.43
N GLU A 124 21.82 -10.01 -4.94
CA GLU A 124 21.20 -11.23 -4.39
C GLU A 124 20.51 -11.00 -3.04
N ARG A 125 20.94 -9.97 -2.30
CA ARG A 125 20.34 -9.57 -1.01
C ARG A 125 19.16 -8.62 -1.18
N LEU A 126 19.16 -7.82 -2.24
CA LEU A 126 18.13 -6.82 -2.50
C LEU A 126 16.76 -7.46 -2.77
N ASP A 127 16.70 -8.53 -3.55
CA ASP A 127 15.46 -9.25 -3.86
C ASP A 127 14.76 -9.79 -2.59
N PRO A 128 15.41 -10.60 -1.73
CA PRO A 128 14.79 -11.05 -0.48
C PRO A 128 14.52 -9.91 0.50
N ALA A 129 15.32 -8.83 0.49
CA ALA A 129 15.07 -7.66 1.34
C ALA A 129 13.78 -6.93 0.95
N ILE A 130 13.59 -6.63 -0.34
CA ILE A 130 12.35 -6.00 -0.84
C ILE A 130 11.14 -6.91 -0.62
N ASN A 131 11.28 -8.22 -0.86
CA ASN A 131 10.21 -9.17 -0.60
C ASN A 131 9.82 -9.24 0.89
N ARG A 132 10.76 -9.08 1.82
CA ARG A 132 10.44 -9.01 3.27
C ARG A 132 9.80 -7.68 3.64
N LEU A 133 10.30 -6.58 3.08
CA LEU A 133 9.72 -5.25 3.29
C LEU A 133 8.28 -5.18 2.80
N SER A 134 7.96 -5.76 1.64
CA SER A 134 6.60 -5.78 1.09
C SER A 134 5.60 -6.62 1.92
N LEU A 135 6.08 -7.53 2.77
CA LEU A 135 5.23 -8.22 3.75
C LEU A 135 4.84 -7.31 4.92
N SER A 136 5.74 -6.40 5.30
CA SER A 136 5.47 -5.41 6.35
C SER A 136 4.73 -4.18 5.83
N ASP A 137 4.96 -3.82 4.57
CA ASP A 137 4.41 -2.64 3.92
C ASP A 137 3.60 -3.02 2.68
N SER A 138 2.28 -3.07 2.84
CA SER A 138 1.35 -3.42 1.78
C SER A 138 1.19 -2.34 0.70
N SER A 139 1.80 -1.16 0.88
CA SER A 139 1.73 -0.05 -0.08
C SER A 139 2.89 -0.03 -1.07
N LEU A 140 3.95 -0.81 -0.81
CA LEU A 140 5.13 -0.89 -1.66
C LEU A 140 4.87 -1.79 -2.87
N GLU A 141 4.83 -1.19 -4.05
CA GLU A 141 4.81 -1.91 -5.32
C GLU A 141 6.24 -2.08 -5.84
N TYR A 142 6.57 -3.21 -6.46
CA TYR A 142 7.88 -3.42 -7.05
C TYR A 142 7.84 -4.34 -8.27
N LYS A 143 8.67 -4.01 -9.26
CA LYS A 143 8.87 -4.78 -10.50
C LYS A 143 10.36 -4.88 -10.78
N LYS A 144 10.85 -6.09 -11.06
CA LYS A 144 12.27 -6.30 -11.39
C LYS A 144 12.60 -5.64 -12.74
N VAL A 145 13.68 -4.90 -12.80
CA VAL A 145 14.16 -4.20 -14.00
C VAL A 145 15.67 -4.39 -14.17
N ILE A 146 16.13 -4.29 -15.41
CA ILE A 146 17.55 -4.39 -15.75
C ILE A 146 17.94 -3.06 -16.40
N SER A 147 18.84 -2.33 -15.76
CA SER A 147 19.44 -1.12 -16.28
C SER A 147 20.75 -1.46 -16.98
N GLN A 148 21.02 -0.81 -18.12
CA GLN A 148 22.30 -0.96 -18.84
C GLN A 148 23.49 -0.45 -18.02
N ALA A 149 23.29 0.59 -17.20
CA ALA A 149 24.36 1.21 -16.43
C ALA A 149 24.48 0.67 -15.00
N LEU A 150 23.36 0.37 -14.35
CA LEU A 150 23.30 0.00 -12.93
C LEU A 150 23.07 -1.50 -12.71
N GLY A 151 22.89 -2.27 -13.78
CA GLY A 151 22.61 -3.69 -13.71
C GLY A 151 21.19 -3.99 -13.21
N THR A 152 21.04 -5.10 -12.50
CA THR A 152 19.75 -5.59 -12.02
C THR A 152 19.29 -4.81 -10.79
N GLY A 153 18.05 -4.34 -10.81
CA GLY A 153 17.40 -3.67 -9.68
C GLY A 153 15.89 -3.79 -9.74
N PHE A 154 15.21 -2.86 -9.08
CA PHE A 154 13.77 -2.84 -8.97
C PHE A 154 13.21 -1.47 -9.28
N ARG A 155 12.12 -1.43 -10.03
CA ARG A 155 11.26 -0.26 -10.13
C ARG A 155 10.26 -0.35 -8.99
N CYS A 156 10.32 0.58 -8.05
CA CYS A 156 9.44 0.60 -6.89
C CYS A 156 8.46 1.77 -6.95
N GLY A 157 7.21 1.51 -6.57
CA GLY A 157 6.15 2.49 -6.39
C GLY A 157 5.96 2.82 -4.91
N PHE A 158 5.81 4.11 -4.61
CA PHE A 158 5.73 4.67 -3.27
C PHE A 158 4.54 5.62 -3.15
N LEU A 159 3.97 5.72 -1.95
CA LEU A 159 2.95 6.73 -1.62
C LEU A 159 3.42 8.18 -1.77
N GLY A 160 4.73 8.43 -1.66
CA GLY A 160 5.32 9.77 -1.78
C GLY A 160 6.83 9.75 -1.49
N LEU A 161 7.44 10.94 -1.51
CA LEU A 161 8.89 11.10 -1.32
C LEU A 161 9.37 10.63 0.06
N LEU A 162 8.63 10.96 1.13
CA LEU A 162 8.98 10.50 2.47
C LEU A 162 8.92 8.98 2.59
N HIS A 163 7.90 8.35 1.99
CA HIS A 163 7.79 6.90 2.00
C HIS A 163 8.99 6.25 1.29
N MET A 164 9.42 6.81 0.16
CA MET A 164 10.62 6.38 -0.55
C MET A 164 11.89 6.46 0.32
N ASP A 165 12.08 7.57 1.05
CA ASP A 165 13.23 7.75 1.94
C ASP A 165 13.22 6.78 3.12
N VAL A 166 12.04 6.55 3.73
CA VAL A 166 11.87 5.58 4.81
C VAL A 166 12.21 4.17 4.33
N VAL A 167 11.72 3.77 3.15
CA VAL A 167 12.03 2.44 2.59
C VAL A 167 13.53 2.27 2.35
N LYS A 168 14.20 3.30 1.81
CA LYS A 168 15.67 3.29 1.64
C LYS A 168 16.39 3.09 2.97
N GLN A 169 16.01 3.84 4.00
CA GLN A 169 16.62 3.74 5.33
C GLN A 169 16.38 2.37 5.96
N ARG A 170 15.17 1.81 5.81
CA ARG A 170 14.83 0.46 6.30
C ARG A 170 15.63 -0.63 5.59
N LEU A 171 15.83 -0.54 4.27
CA LEU A 171 16.68 -1.49 3.55
C LEU A 171 18.11 -1.54 4.11
N LYS A 172 18.67 -0.38 4.45
CA LYS A 172 19.99 -0.29 5.07
C LYS A 172 19.98 -0.79 6.52
N ALA A 173 19.02 -0.35 7.33
CA ALA A 173 18.99 -0.64 8.76
C ALA A 173 18.58 -2.09 9.10
N GLU A 174 17.62 -2.66 8.37
CA GLU A 174 17.05 -3.98 8.66
C GLU A 174 17.72 -5.11 7.86
N HIS A 175 18.32 -4.79 6.71
CA HIS A 175 18.83 -5.80 5.78
C HIS A 175 20.29 -5.58 5.35
N ASP A 176 20.95 -4.51 5.83
CA ASP A 176 22.33 -4.17 5.48
C ASP A 176 22.56 -4.08 3.96
N VAL A 177 21.56 -3.57 3.24
CA VAL A 177 21.63 -3.35 1.79
C VAL A 177 21.67 -1.86 1.50
N ASP A 178 22.80 -1.39 0.96
CA ASP A 178 22.91 0.00 0.51
C ASP A 178 22.41 0.13 -0.93
N VAL A 179 21.57 1.15 -1.17
CA VAL A 179 20.86 1.32 -2.44
C VAL A 179 20.95 2.74 -2.98
N ILE A 180 21.06 2.81 -4.30
CA ILE A 180 20.95 4.02 -5.10
C ILE A 180 19.51 4.14 -5.58
N LEU A 181 18.92 5.31 -5.37
CA LEU A 181 17.62 5.67 -5.90
C LEU A 181 17.82 6.54 -7.15
N THR A 182 17.11 6.23 -8.23
CA THR A 182 17.02 7.14 -9.38
C THR A 182 16.15 8.34 -9.03
N THR A 183 16.18 9.37 -9.87
CA THR A 183 15.23 10.48 -9.78
C THR A 183 13.80 9.94 -9.75
N PRO A 184 12.97 10.35 -8.77
CA PRO A 184 11.58 9.94 -8.70
C PRO A 184 10.78 10.52 -9.87
N THR A 185 9.83 9.75 -10.38
CA THR A 185 8.90 10.19 -11.42
C THR A 185 7.46 9.93 -10.99
N VAL A 186 6.52 10.62 -11.62
CA VAL A 186 5.08 10.43 -11.42
C VAL A 186 4.50 9.60 -12.57
N PRO A 187 3.41 8.84 -12.36
CA PRO A 187 2.73 8.15 -13.43
C PRO A 187 1.97 9.15 -14.34
N TYR A 188 2.15 9.02 -15.65
CA TYR A 188 1.42 9.80 -16.64
C TYR A 188 0.26 8.99 -17.21
N THR A 189 -0.84 9.66 -17.58
CA THR A 189 -1.93 9.01 -18.32
C THR A 189 -1.87 9.44 -19.77
N PHE A 190 -1.73 8.48 -20.68
CA PHE A 190 -1.72 8.69 -22.13
C PHE A 190 -3.02 8.20 -22.76
N THR A 191 -3.60 9.05 -23.60
CA THR A 191 -4.78 8.73 -24.41
C THR A 191 -4.41 8.82 -25.89
N PRO A 192 -4.32 7.69 -26.61
CA PRO A 192 -3.93 7.67 -28.03
C PRO A 192 -4.98 8.34 -28.93
N LEU A 193 -4.53 8.99 -30.01
CA LEU A 193 -5.42 9.70 -30.95
C LEU A 193 -6.27 8.75 -31.81
N ASN A 194 -5.76 7.54 -32.08
CA ASN A 194 -6.43 6.57 -32.94
C ASN A 194 -7.41 5.74 -32.10
N GLN A 195 -8.71 5.91 -32.38
CA GLN A 195 -9.74 4.99 -31.90
C GLN A 195 -9.40 3.58 -32.39
N ARG A 196 -9.44 2.59 -31.49
CA ARG A 196 -9.52 1.20 -31.92
C ARG A 196 -10.81 1.01 -32.72
N SER A 197 -10.82 0.01 -33.60
CA SER A 197 -11.96 -0.36 -34.45
C SER A 197 -13.25 -0.65 -33.66
N ASP A 198 -13.17 -0.79 -32.34
CA ASP A 198 -14.25 -1.03 -31.38
C ASP A 198 -14.83 0.26 -30.75
N GLY A 199 -14.31 1.45 -31.09
CA GLY A 199 -14.75 2.74 -30.56
C GLY A 199 -14.29 3.03 -29.13
N ALA A 200 -13.52 2.15 -28.48
CA ALA A 200 -13.06 2.32 -27.10
C ALA A 200 -11.62 2.86 -27.06
N THR A 201 -11.46 4.11 -26.62
CA THR A 201 -10.14 4.68 -26.34
C THR A 201 -9.66 4.22 -24.97
N LYS A 202 -8.70 3.28 -24.94
CA LYS A 202 -8.10 2.80 -23.68
C LYS A 202 -7.04 3.79 -23.20
N GLU A 203 -7.25 4.36 -22.00
CA GLU A 203 -6.22 5.12 -21.30
C GLU A 203 -5.09 4.18 -20.85
N ILE A 204 -3.84 4.61 -21.02
CA ILE A 204 -2.64 3.87 -20.65
C ILE A 204 -1.93 4.65 -19.55
N VAL A 205 -1.74 4.03 -18.39
CA VAL A 205 -0.90 4.58 -17.33
C VAL A 205 0.55 4.19 -17.64
N VAL A 206 1.43 5.18 -17.69
CA VAL A 206 2.85 5.03 -18.00
C VAL A 206 3.64 5.50 -16.78
N ASP A 207 4.24 4.55 -16.07
CA ASP A 207 5.04 4.83 -14.86
C ASP A 207 6.55 4.82 -15.11
N SER A 208 7.00 4.37 -16.28
CA SER A 208 8.40 4.26 -16.68
C SER A 208 8.64 4.88 -18.05
N VAL A 209 9.78 5.53 -18.22
CA VAL A 209 10.18 6.16 -19.49
C VAL A 209 10.34 5.12 -20.61
N ASP A 210 10.79 3.91 -20.26
CA ASP A 210 10.96 2.81 -21.22
C ASP A 210 9.62 2.29 -21.78
N GLU A 211 8.52 2.54 -21.06
CA GLU A 211 7.17 2.14 -21.44
C GLU A 211 6.45 3.21 -22.28
N TRP A 212 7.15 4.31 -22.63
CA TRP A 212 6.57 5.36 -23.46
C TRP A 212 6.20 4.82 -24.85
N PRO A 213 5.00 5.13 -25.37
CA PRO A 213 4.59 4.74 -26.71
C PRO A 213 5.58 5.27 -27.76
N LYS A 214 6.05 4.39 -28.66
CA LYS A 214 6.99 4.76 -29.74
C LYS A 214 6.45 5.83 -30.70
N ASN A 215 5.13 5.97 -30.79
CA ASN A 215 4.47 7.02 -31.56
C ASN A 215 3.47 7.75 -30.64
N PRO A 216 3.91 8.79 -29.90
CA PRO A 216 3.13 9.43 -28.83
C PRO A 216 2.09 10.43 -29.36
N LEU A 217 1.46 10.13 -30.50
CA LEU A 217 0.38 10.95 -31.05
C LEU A 217 -0.89 10.74 -30.20
N GLY A 218 -1.19 11.73 -29.36
CA GLY A 218 -2.31 11.67 -28.42
C GLY A 218 -2.25 12.79 -27.39
N THR A 219 -3.05 12.66 -26.35
CA THR A 219 -3.06 13.59 -25.21
C THR A 219 -2.39 12.96 -24.00
N TRP A 220 -1.66 13.79 -23.25
CA TRP A 220 -0.97 13.39 -22.02
C TRP A 220 -1.58 14.16 -20.86
N LYS A 221 -1.82 13.46 -19.75
CA LYS A 221 -2.25 14.04 -18.48
C LYS A 221 -1.19 13.75 -17.42
N GLU A 222 -0.78 14.78 -16.70
CA GLU A 222 0.09 14.67 -15.52
C GLU A 222 -0.75 14.83 -14.24
N PRO A 223 -0.36 14.20 -13.12
CA PRO A 223 -1.05 14.38 -11.86
C PRO A 223 -0.79 15.78 -11.29
N ILE A 224 -1.85 16.48 -10.91
CA ILE A 224 -1.81 17.77 -10.22
C ILE A 224 -2.28 17.55 -8.79
N VAL A 225 -1.64 18.22 -7.83
CA VAL A 225 -1.99 18.14 -6.41
C VAL A 225 -2.36 19.53 -5.89
N GLU A 226 -3.33 19.56 -4.97
CA GLU A 226 -3.63 20.75 -4.19
C GLU A 226 -2.71 20.79 -2.97
N GLY A 227 -1.82 21.79 -2.93
CA GLY A 227 -0.89 22.00 -1.81
C GLY A 227 -1.37 23.13 -0.90
N THR A 228 -1.53 22.86 0.39
CA THR A 228 -1.82 23.89 1.40
C THR A 228 -0.55 24.26 2.16
N PHE A 229 -0.19 25.55 2.13
CA PHE A 229 0.96 26.08 2.87
C PHE A 229 0.49 26.90 4.07
N VAL A 230 1.09 26.65 5.23
CA VAL A 230 0.87 27.45 6.44
C VAL A 230 2.20 28.07 6.82
N SER A 231 2.27 29.41 6.78
CA SER A 231 3.52 30.14 7.04
C SER A 231 3.24 31.52 7.65
N PRO A 232 4.23 32.14 8.32
CA PRO A 232 4.17 33.55 8.68
C PRO A 232 4.05 34.46 7.46
N VAL A 233 3.34 35.59 7.60
CA VAL A 233 3.07 36.54 6.51
C VAL A 233 4.35 37.05 5.82
N ALA A 234 5.46 37.15 6.56
CA ALA A 234 6.75 37.60 6.03
C ALA A 234 7.28 36.74 4.87
N TYR A 235 6.93 35.45 4.81
CA TYR A 235 7.42 34.51 3.78
C TYR A 235 6.40 34.27 2.65
N ALA A 236 5.21 34.89 2.70
CA ALA A 236 4.16 34.62 1.74
C ALA A 236 4.59 34.92 0.29
N SER A 237 5.31 36.03 0.07
CA SER A 237 5.81 36.42 -1.26
C SER A 237 6.78 35.39 -1.84
N ASP A 238 7.75 34.94 -1.03
CA ASP A 238 8.77 33.98 -1.46
C ASP A 238 8.14 32.62 -1.79
N ILE A 239 7.16 32.18 -0.99
CA ILE A 239 6.41 30.95 -1.23
C ILE A 239 5.61 31.05 -2.53
N THR A 240 4.90 32.17 -2.76
CA THR A 240 4.15 32.38 -4.01
C THR A 240 5.07 32.37 -5.23
N GLN A 241 6.23 33.03 -5.16
CA GLN A 241 7.20 33.03 -6.25
C GLN A 241 7.74 31.62 -6.52
N LEU A 242 7.99 30.83 -5.47
CA LEU A 242 8.39 29.44 -5.60
C LEU A 242 7.29 28.60 -6.28
N CYS A 243 6.02 28.75 -5.91
CA CYS A 243 4.90 28.07 -6.55
C CYS A 243 4.83 28.37 -8.05
N TYR A 244 4.92 29.66 -8.44
CA TYR A 244 4.93 30.04 -9.87
C TYR A 244 6.09 29.42 -10.64
N SER A 245 7.29 29.39 -10.04
CA SER A 245 8.47 28.77 -10.68
C SER A 245 8.30 27.26 -10.91
N ARG A 246 7.36 26.62 -10.22
CA ARG A 246 7.07 25.18 -10.29
C ARG A 246 5.78 24.86 -11.05
N ARG A 247 5.19 25.84 -11.77
CA ARG A 247 3.94 25.71 -12.53
C ARG A 247 2.69 25.49 -11.65
N GLY A 248 2.70 26.02 -10.42
CA GLY A 248 1.56 26.04 -9.50
C GLY A 248 0.76 27.35 -9.54
#